data_AF-A0A529FBJ8-F1
#
_entry.id   AF-A0A529FBJ8-F1
#
_cell.length_a   1.000
_cell.length_b   1.000
_cell.length_c   1.000
_cell.angle_alpha   90.00
_cell.angle_beta   90.00
_cell.angle_gamma   90.00
#
_symmetry.space_group_name_H-M   'P 1'
#
loop_
_entity.id
_entity.type
_entity.pdbx_description
1 polymer ?
#
loop_
_entity_poly.entity_id
_entity_poly.type
_entity_poly.pdbx_seq_one_letter_code
_entity_poly.pdbx_strand_id
1 'polypeptide(L)'
;YIFLRDAGTGDWWSATSEPRRTDHERVQTLFSDDKASFIKSVGSLRSEVECIVISEGNGEGRRVTLYNDGATDRHIEVTSFAELVLGNEASDNAHPAFSKMFVETEIASNNSAIFAVRRKR
;
A
#
# COMPACT_ATOMS: atom_id res chain seq x y z
N TYR A 1 2.27 -0.58 1.68
CA TYR A 1 2.56 0.50 0.72
C TYR A 1 1.78 0.32 -0.56
N ILE A 2 1.59 1.39 -1.31
CA ILE A 2 0.95 1.39 -2.63
C ILE A 2 1.89 2.15 -3.56
N PHE A 3 2.27 1.52 -4.66
CA PHE A 3 3.17 2.05 -5.68
C PHE A 3 2.38 2.34 -6.95
N LEU A 4 2.73 3.44 -7.60
CA LEU A 4 2.17 3.88 -8.87
C LEU A 4 3.31 3.93 -9.89
N ARG A 5 3.06 3.46 -11.10
CA ARG A 5 3.99 3.56 -12.21
C ARG A 5 3.26 4.02 -13.47
N ASP A 6 3.78 5.05 -14.12
CA ASP A 6 3.33 5.44 -15.47
C ASP A 6 3.97 4.48 -16.47
N ALA A 7 3.16 3.68 -17.15
CA ALA A 7 3.65 2.70 -18.12
C ALA A 7 4.24 3.35 -19.38
N GLY A 8 3.83 4.59 -19.70
CA GLY A 8 4.33 5.34 -20.85
C GLY A 8 5.73 5.91 -20.63
N THR A 9 6.04 6.40 -19.43
CA THR A 9 7.36 6.98 -19.11
C THR A 9 8.29 6.02 -18.38
N GLY A 10 7.73 5.04 -17.67
CA GLY A 10 8.47 4.15 -16.77
C GLY A 10 8.72 4.73 -15.38
N ASP A 11 8.35 5.99 -15.13
CA ASP A 11 8.50 6.62 -13.82
C ASP A 11 7.58 5.96 -12.79
N TRP A 12 8.09 5.81 -11.57
CA TRP A 12 7.32 5.22 -10.47
C TRP A 12 7.57 5.91 -9.14
N TRP A 13 6.54 5.95 -8.32
CA TRP A 13 6.54 6.60 -7.01
C TRP A 13 5.58 5.89 -6.05
N SER A 14 5.66 6.19 -4.76
CA SER A 14 4.65 5.77 -3.80
C SER A 14 3.42 6.66 -3.88
N ALA A 15 2.22 6.09 -3.75
CA ALA A 15 0.95 6.86 -3.68
C ALA A 15 0.88 7.73 -2.41
N THR A 16 1.64 7.37 -1.38
CA THR A 16 1.93 8.14 -0.18
C THR A 16 3.33 8.77 -0.27
N SER A 17 3.75 9.57 0.72
CA SER A 17 5.10 10.17 0.74
C SER A 17 6.21 9.12 0.64
N GLU A 18 6.08 8.02 1.38
CA GLU A 18 7.08 6.96 1.45
C GLU A 18 6.56 5.62 0.92
N PRO A 19 7.45 4.67 0.58
CA PRO A 19 8.91 4.75 0.69
C PRO A 19 9.62 5.42 -0.50
N ARG A 20 8.94 5.64 -1.62
CA ARG A 20 9.54 6.27 -2.81
C ARG A 20 8.95 7.66 -3.04
N ARG A 21 9.75 8.67 -2.66
CA ARG A 21 9.54 10.07 -3.04
C ARG A 21 9.97 10.30 -4.49
N THR A 22 9.42 11.32 -5.11
CA THR A 22 9.79 11.80 -6.44
C THR A 22 9.95 13.32 -6.42
N ASP A 23 10.66 13.84 -7.42
CA ASP A 23 10.95 15.26 -7.50
C ASP A 23 9.67 16.07 -7.71
N HIS A 24 9.63 17.25 -7.07
CA HIS A 24 8.51 18.19 -7.12
C HIS A 24 7.15 17.61 -6.68
N GLU A 25 7.14 16.49 -5.93
CA GLU A 25 5.91 16.00 -5.34
C GLU A 25 5.34 16.99 -4.33
N ARG A 26 4.01 17.10 -4.30
CA ARG A 26 3.29 17.78 -3.21
C ARG A 26 2.57 16.73 -2.41
N VAL A 27 2.77 16.73 -1.10
CA VAL A 27 2.17 15.76 -0.19
C VAL A 27 1.41 16.47 0.93
N GLN A 28 0.26 15.93 1.29
CA GLN A 28 -0.52 16.34 2.44
C GLN A 28 -1.04 15.10 3.16
N THR A 29 -0.99 15.13 4.49
CA THR A 29 -1.58 14.09 5.34
C THR A 29 -2.60 14.73 6.27
N LEU A 30 -3.78 14.14 6.35
CA LEU A 30 -4.85 14.54 7.25
C LEU A 30 -5.22 13.35 8.12
N PHE A 31 -5.35 13.58 9.42
CA PHE A 31 -5.88 12.61 10.37
C PHE A 31 -7.24 13.10 10.85
N SER A 32 -8.26 12.26 10.76
CA SER A 32 -9.56 12.45 11.38
C SER A 32 -9.88 11.27 12.29
N ASP A 33 -10.95 11.39 13.07
CA ASP A 33 -11.35 10.38 14.05
C ASP A 33 -11.59 8.99 13.42
N ASP A 34 -11.98 8.96 12.15
CA ASP A 34 -12.38 7.75 11.41
C ASP A 34 -11.31 7.23 10.43
N LYS A 35 -10.32 8.06 10.05
CA LYS A 35 -9.37 7.71 8.99
C LYS A 35 -8.08 8.52 8.99
N ALA A 36 -7.08 7.98 8.29
CA ALA A 36 -5.93 8.74 7.80
C ALA A 36 -6.03 8.93 6.28
N SER A 37 -5.88 10.16 5.81
CA SER A 37 -5.90 10.51 4.38
C SER A 37 -4.56 11.05 3.93
N PHE A 38 -4.02 10.48 2.87
CA PHE A 38 -2.78 10.89 2.23
C PHE A 38 -3.07 11.38 0.82
N ILE A 39 -2.73 12.62 0.52
CA ILE A 39 -2.92 13.24 -0.78
C ILE A 39 -1.54 13.51 -1.35
N LYS A 40 -1.29 13.08 -2.58
CA LYS A 40 -0.02 13.28 -3.27
C LYS A 40 -0.23 13.68 -4.71
N SER A 41 0.48 14.70 -5.17
CA SER A 41 0.50 15.12 -6.57
C SER A 41 1.90 15.01 -7.15
N VAL A 42 2.01 14.42 -8.35
CA VAL A 42 3.23 14.25 -9.14
C VAL A 42 2.91 14.65 -10.58
N GLY A 43 3.45 15.77 -11.04
CA GLY A 43 3.06 16.34 -12.34
C GLY A 43 1.55 16.64 -12.40
N SER A 44 0.87 16.08 -13.39
CA SER A 44 -0.59 16.18 -13.56
C SER A 44 -1.38 15.05 -12.91
N LEU A 45 -0.71 14.13 -12.21
CA LEU A 45 -1.35 13.00 -11.56
C LEU A 45 -1.48 13.28 -10.06
N ARG A 46 -2.61 12.91 -9.49
CA ARG A 46 -2.86 12.99 -8.06
C ARG A 46 -3.41 11.67 -7.54
N SER A 47 -2.91 11.24 -6.39
CA SER A 47 -3.40 10.08 -5.66
C SER A 47 -3.93 10.49 -4.29
N GLU A 48 -5.05 9.91 -3.91
CA GLU A 48 -5.62 10.00 -2.57
C GLU A 48 -5.71 8.60 -2.00
N VAL A 49 -5.06 8.37 -0.85
CA VAL A 49 -5.11 7.11 -0.11
C VAL A 49 -5.80 7.37 1.21
N GLU A 50 -6.91 6.69 1.45
CA GLU A 50 -7.64 6.74 2.72
C GLU A 50 -7.52 5.39 3.41
N CYS A 51 -6.99 5.39 4.63
CA CYS A 51 -6.86 4.21 5.47
C CYS A 51 -7.86 4.27 6.62
N ILE A 52 -8.69 3.25 6.75
CA ILE A 52 -9.71 3.09 7.81
C ILE A 52 -9.49 1.77 8.55
N VAL A 53 -9.93 1.71 9.81
CA VAL A 53 -10.07 0.46 10.55
C VAL A 53 -11.54 0.06 10.54
N ILE A 54 -11.84 -1.19 10.24
CA ILE A 54 -13.23 -1.69 10.19
C ILE A 54 -13.79 -1.69 11.62
N SER A 55 -14.91 -1.00 11.84
CA SER A 55 -15.52 -0.87 13.18
C SER A 55 -16.10 -2.20 13.69
N GLU A 56 -16.68 -3.00 12.79
CA GLU A 56 -17.33 -4.27 13.12
C GLU A 56 -16.57 -5.46 12.51
N GLY A 57 -15.27 -5.57 12.81
CA GLY A 57 -14.44 -6.68 12.34
C GLY A 57 -12.96 -6.50 12.61
N ASN A 58 -12.16 -7.47 12.13
CA ASN A 58 -10.70 -7.41 12.20
C ASN A 58 -10.16 -7.10 10.81
N GLY A 59 -10.00 -5.81 10.49
CA GLY A 59 -9.44 -5.44 9.20
C GLY A 59 -9.16 -3.96 9.05
N GLU A 60 -8.33 -3.68 8.05
CA GLU A 60 -8.02 -2.34 7.57
C GLU A 60 -8.55 -2.21 6.14
N GLY A 61 -9.19 -1.09 5.83
CA GLY A 61 -9.56 -0.72 4.46
C GLY A 61 -8.64 0.37 3.93
N ARG A 62 -8.13 0.20 2.70
CA ARG A 62 -7.44 1.25 1.96
C ARG A 62 -8.19 1.58 0.68
N ARG A 63 -8.69 2.80 0.55
CA ARG A 63 -9.23 3.32 -0.72
C ARG A 63 -8.15 4.12 -1.42
N VAL A 64 -7.91 3.82 -2.69
CA VAL A 64 -7.00 4.58 -3.56
C VAL A 64 -7.82 5.20 -4.67
N THR A 65 -7.80 6.53 -4.74
CA THR A 65 -8.41 7.29 -5.83
C THR A 65 -7.30 7.94 -6.64
N LEU A 66 -7.32 7.72 -7.96
CA LEU A 66 -6.37 8.32 -8.89
C LEU A 66 -7.07 9.36 -9.74
N TYR A 67 -6.47 10.53 -9.85
CA TYR A 67 -6.94 11.63 -10.68
C TYR A 67 -5.88 11.94 -11.74
N ASN A 68 -6.34 12.08 -12.98
CA ASN A 68 -5.54 12.63 -14.06
C ASN A 68 -6.05 14.04 -14.35
N ASP A 69 -5.37 15.03 -13.79
CA ASP A 69 -5.68 16.45 -13.98
C ASP A 69 -5.01 17.00 -15.26
N GLY A 70 -4.42 16.12 -16.08
CA GLY A 70 -3.75 16.43 -17.35
C GLY A 70 -4.67 16.26 -18.57
N ALA A 71 -4.20 16.76 -19.72
CA ALA A 71 -4.95 16.71 -20.98
C ALA A 71 -4.76 15.40 -21.78
N THR A 72 -3.88 14.51 -21.31
CA THR A 72 -3.50 13.28 -22.02
C THR A 72 -3.88 12.07 -21.19
N ASP A 73 -4.42 11.03 -21.83
CA ASP A 73 -4.64 9.75 -21.19
C ASP A 73 -3.33 9.16 -20.65
N ARG A 74 -3.42 8.50 -19.49
CA ARG A 74 -2.28 7.88 -18.80
C ARG A 74 -2.64 6.45 -18.41
N HIS A 75 -1.69 5.54 -18.60
CA HIS A 75 -1.81 4.17 -18.14
C HIS A 75 -0.98 4.00 -16.87
N ILE A 76 -1.67 3.87 -15.73
CA ILE A 76 -1.02 3.78 -14.42
C ILE A 76 -1.15 2.36 -13.89
N GLU A 77 -0.02 1.71 -13.67
CA GLU A 77 0.07 0.44 -12.95
C GLU A 77 0.04 0.71 -11.44
N VAL A 78 -0.76 -0.07 -10.72
CA VAL A 78 -0.92 0.05 -9.26
C VAL A 78 -0.46 -1.25 -8.61
N THR A 79 0.50 -1.14 -7.69
CA THR A 79 1.04 -2.29 -6.96
C THR A 79 0.92 -2.08 -5.46
N SER A 80 0.15 -2.92 -4.78
CA SER A 80 0.12 -2.95 -3.31
C SER A 80 1.25 -3.84 -2.76
N PHE A 81 1.79 -3.46 -1.61
CA PHE A 81 2.80 -4.21 -0.88
C PHE A 81 2.46 -4.24 0.60
N ALA A 82 2.58 -5.39 1.24
CA ALA A 82 2.47 -5.55 2.68
C ALA A 82 3.54 -6.54 3.16
N GLU A 83 4.19 -6.20 4.27
CA GLU A 83 5.11 -7.11 4.96
C GLU A 83 4.32 -7.86 6.05
N LEU A 84 4.40 -9.19 6.02
CA LEU A 84 3.63 -10.07 6.89
C LEU A 84 4.51 -10.64 8.01
N VAL A 85 4.10 -10.45 9.26
CA VAL A 85 4.76 -11.01 10.45
C VAL A 85 3.99 -12.21 11.01
N LEU A 86 2.65 -12.05 11.15
CA LEU A 86 1.69 -13.06 11.66
C LEU A 86 2.12 -13.76 12.96
N GLY A 87 2.78 -13.06 13.87
CA GLY A 87 3.30 -13.61 15.14
C GLY A 87 3.45 -12.55 16.22
N ASN A 88 4.08 -12.95 17.34
CA ASN A 88 4.39 -12.01 18.43
C ASN A 88 5.47 -11.02 17.99
N GLU A 89 5.23 -9.73 18.22
CA GLU A 89 6.13 -8.63 17.85
C GLU A 89 7.55 -8.79 18.42
N ALA A 90 7.70 -9.16 19.70
CA ALA A 90 9.01 -9.32 20.32
C ALA A 90 9.83 -10.47 19.68
N SER A 91 9.16 -11.55 19.27
CA SER A 91 9.81 -12.66 18.56
C SER A 91 10.24 -12.28 17.15
N ASP A 92 9.42 -11.47 16.46
CA ASP A 92 9.77 -10.96 15.13
C ASP A 92 10.94 -9.99 15.22
N ASN A 93 10.88 -8.99 16.09
CA ASN A 93 11.94 -8.01 16.30
C ASN A 93 13.29 -8.65 16.68
N ALA A 94 13.28 -9.74 17.44
CA ALA A 94 14.50 -10.46 17.80
C ALA A 94 15.15 -11.16 16.59
N HIS A 95 14.35 -11.82 15.74
CA HIS A 95 14.83 -12.57 14.58
C HIS A 95 13.87 -12.51 13.37
N PRO A 96 13.81 -11.39 12.61
CA PRO A 96 12.78 -11.20 11.58
C PRO A 96 12.87 -12.22 10.44
N ALA A 97 14.08 -12.49 9.94
CA ALA A 97 14.29 -13.44 8.85
C ALA A 97 13.84 -14.87 9.24
N PHE A 98 14.11 -15.28 10.47
CA PHE A 98 13.68 -16.58 10.99
C PHE A 98 12.15 -16.61 11.19
N SER A 99 11.57 -15.55 11.74
CA SER A 99 10.13 -15.44 11.93
C SER A 99 9.34 -15.54 10.63
N LYS A 100 9.85 -14.99 9.53
CA LYS A 100 9.25 -15.06 8.20
C LYS A 100 9.26 -16.45 7.56
N MET A 101 10.20 -17.33 7.92
CA MET A 101 10.25 -18.72 7.41
C MET A 101 9.03 -19.56 7.79
N PHE A 102 8.25 -19.11 8.77
CA PHE A 102 7.04 -19.79 9.23
C PHE A 102 5.76 -19.21 8.61
N VAL A 103 5.87 -18.16 7.79
CA VAL A 103 4.74 -17.59 7.06
C VAL A 103 4.65 -18.25 5.68
N GLU A 104 3.53 -18.90 5.41
CA GLU A 104 3.19 -19.44 4.11
C GLU A 104 2.13 -18.55 3.47
N THR A 105 2.23 -18.35 2.15
CA THR A 105 1.30 -17.53 1.39
C THR A 105 0.77 -18.27 0.19
N GLU A 106 -0.50 -18.05 -0.13
CA GLU A 106 -1.18 -18.61 -1.29
C GLU A 106 -1.99 -17.52 -1.99
N ILE A 107 -2.01 -17.53 -3.32
CA ILE A 107 -2.87 -16.63 -4.10
C ILE A 107 -4.16 -17.38 -4.43
N ALA A 108 -5.30 -16.76 -4.16
CA ALA A 108 -6.61 -17.30 -4.52
C ALA A 108 -6.68 -17.60 -6.02
N SER A 109 -7.40 -18.64 -6.43
CA SER A 109 -7.49 -19.10 -7.83
C SER A 109 -8.04 -18.05 -8.80
N ASN A 110 -8.80 -17.08 -8.30
CA ASN A 110 -9.34 -15.94 -9.06
C ASN A 110 -8.46 -14.68 -8.98
N ASN A 111 -7.26 -14.77 -8.39
CA ASN A 111 -6.32 -13.69 -8.13
C ASN A 111 -6.89 -12.51 -7.32
N SER A 112 -7.97 -12.71 -6.54
CA SER A 112 -8.62 -11.62 -5.78
C SER A 112 -8.07 -11.45 -4.36
N ALA A 113 -7.27 -12.41 -3.87
CA ALA A 113 -6.75 -12.38 -2.51
C ALA A 113 -5.41 -13.10 -2.41
N ILE A 114 -4.61 -12.66 -1.43
CA ILE A 114 -3.41 -13.36 -0.97
C ILE A 114 -3.73 -13.82 0.45
N PHE A 115 -3.76 -15.14 0.66
CA PHE A 115 -3.87 -15.74 1.98
C PHE A 115 -2.49 -15.87 2.58
N ALA A 116 -2.42 -15.71 3.89
CA ALA A 116 -1.19 -15.90 4.64
C ALA A 116 -1.49 -16.60 5.96
N VAL A 117 -0.72 -17.63 6.27
CA VAL A 117 -0.86 -18.40 7.51
C VAL A 117 0.52 -18.59 8.14
N ARG A 118 0.57 -18.51 9.47
CA ARG A 118 1.76 -18.91 10.22
C ARG A 118 1.64 -20.38 10.62
N ARG A 119 2.58 -21.21 10.21
CA ARG A 119 2.66 -22.60 10.65
C ARG A 119 2.96 -22.67 12.14
N LYS A 120 2.25 -23.56 12.84
CA LYS A 120 2.62 -23.96 14.20
C LYS A 120 3.94 -24.74 14.15
N ARG A 121 4.75 -24.58 15.19
CA ARG A 121 5.95 -25.41 15.39
C ARG A 121 5.56 -26.86 15.61
#